data_AF-A0A257JM02-F1
#
_entry.id   AF-A0A257JM02-F1
#
_cell.length_a   1.000
_cell.length_b   1.000
_cell.length_c   1.000
_cell.angle_alpha   90.00
_cell.angle_beta   90.00
_cell.angle_gamma   90.00
#
_symmetry.space_group_name_H-M   'P 1'
#
loop_
_entity.id
_entity.type
_entity.pdbx_description
1 polymer ?
#
loop_
_entity_poly.entity_id
_entity_poly.type
_entity_poly.pdbx_seq_one_letter_code
_entity_poly.pdbx_strand_id
1 'polypeptide(L)'
;KFTEVYGAVRSLERTAAYVDQALERLAEVAEALRIGQTTEHDLMRGLQAARIEELLDSLERLSKMAASGGLNLLHGESDSLYLDFGHEAFRYVLPPFDLRRGPKGLNIPQMKDGFDNRSEIQTISQAVSLAQVRVSQFAARLSHDAGMLVRMAKTYEADISVEAEESHISERAD
;
A
#
# COMPACT_ATOMS: atom_id res chain seq x y z
N LYS A 1 16.54 -9.91 -15.12
CA LYS A 1 16.84 -8.46 -15.17
C LYS A 1 15.68 -7.67 -15.77
N PHE A 2 15.46 -7.64 -17.09
CA PHE A 2 14.32 -6.90 -17.68
C PHE A 2 12.94 -7.41 -17.22
N THR A 3 12.80 -8.73 -17.10
CA THR A 3 11.63 -9.42 -16.53
C THR A 3 11.40 -9.14 -15.04
N GLU A 4 12.45 -8.83 -14.28
CA GLU A 4 12.36 -8.52 -12.85
C GLU A 4 11.81 -7.11 -12.64
N VAL A 5 12.23 -6.15 -13.47
CA VAL A 5 11.71 -4.77 -13.44
C VAL A 5 10.22 -4.73 -13.81
N TYR A 6 9.80 -5.41 -14.87
CA TYR A 6 8.37 -5.50 -15.20
C TYR A 6 7.56 -6.25 -14.13
N GLY A 7 8.12 -7.30 -13.52
CA GLY A 7 7.49 -8.00 -12.39
C GLY A 7 7.32 -7.09 -11.16
N ALA A 8 8.30 -6.24 -10.89
CA ALA A 8 8.24 -5.24 -9.84
C ALA A 8 7.18 -4.17 -10.13
N VAL A 9 7.17 -3.60 -11.34
CA VAL A 9 6.15 -2.62 -11.75
C VAL A 9 4.75 -3.17 -11.58
N ARG A 10 4.47 -4.40 -12.05
CA ARG A 10 3.15 -5.06 -11.85
C ARG A 10 2.81 -5.24 -10.38
N SER A 11 3.80 -5.56 -9.55
CA SER A 11 3.59 -5.72 -8.11
C SER A 11 3.27 -4.37 -7.44
N LEU A 12 3.87 -3.28 -7.92
CA LEU A 12 3.57 -1.92 -7.45
C LEU A 12 2.19 -1.44 -7.91
N GLU A 13 1.82 -1.67 -9.17
CA GLU A 13 0.48 -1.36 -9.69
C GLU A 13 -0.61 -2.09 -8.90
N ARG A 14 -0.41 -3.39 -8.65
CA ARG A 14 -1.31 -4.17 -7.80
C ARG A 14 -1.35 -3.59 -6.38
N THR A 15 -0.20 -3.30 -5.78
CA THR A 15 -0.12 -2.71 -4.44
C THR A 15 -0.88 -1.38 -4.38
N ALA A 16 -0.71 -0.51 -5.38
CA ALA A 16 -1.40 0.76 -5.47
C ALA A 16 -2.92 0.58 -5.53
N ALA A 17 -3.42 -0.36 -6.33
CA ALA A 17 -4.85 -0.66 -6.39
C ALA A 17 -5.44 -1.12 -5.04
N TYR A 18 -4.68 -1.89 -4.25
CA TYR A 18 -5.09 -2.27 -2.89
C TYR A 18 -4.97 -1.13 -1.88
N VAL A 19 -4.03 -0.21 -2.06
CA VAL A 19 -3.91 1.01 -1.25
C VAL A 19 -5.09 1.95 -1.49
N ASP A 20 -5.53 2.11 -2.74
CA ASP A 20 -6.72 2.90 -3.07
C ASP A 20 -7.98 2.33 -2.41
N GLN A 21 -8.14 1.00 -2.47
CA GLN A 21 -9.23 0.32 -1.76
C GLN A 21 -9.12 0.48 -0.25
N ALA A 22 -7.91 0.45 0.31
CA ALA A 22 -7.71 0.67 1.74
C ALA A 22 -8.11 2.10 2.16
N LEU A 23 -7.79 3.11 1.34
CA LEU A 23 -8.22 4.49 1.57
C LEU A 23 -9.74 4.63 1.52
N GLU A 24 -10.40 3.97 0.56
CA GLU A 24 -11.86 3.93 0.46
C GLU A 24 -12.48 3.33 1.74
N ARG A 25 -12.00 2.17 2.18
CA ARG A 25 -12.50 1.52 3.42
C ARG A 25 -12.28 2.38 4.66
N LEU A 26 -11.13 3.05 4.77
CA LEU A 26 -10.87 3.97 5.87
C LEU A 26 -11.81 5.19 5.84
N ALA A 27 -12.15 5.70 4.66
CA ALA A 27 -13.14 6.77 4.50
C ALA A 27 -14.55 6.31 4.91
N GLU A 28 -14.93 5.08 4.53
CA GLU A 28 -16.19 4.49 4.98
C GLU A 28 -16.24 4.29 6.50
N VAL A 29 -15.14 3.87 7.13
CA VAL A 29 -15.05 3.79 8.60
C VAL A 29 -15.24 5.16 9.23
N ALA A 30 -14.57 6.19 8.71
CA ALA A 30 -14.71 7.56 9.21
C ALA A 30 -16.17 8.06 9.09
N GLU A 31 -16.84 7.75 7.99
CA GLU A 31 -18.24 8.10 7.80
C GLU A 31 -19.19 7.32 8.72
N ALA A 32 -18.98 6.01 8.89
CA ALA A 32 -19.76 5.19 9.82
C ALA A 32 -19.60 5.66 11.28
N LEU A 33 -18.38 6.07 11.68
CA LEU A 33 -18.12 6.70 12.98
C LEU A 33 -18.91 8.01 13.13
N ARG A 34 -18.90 8.86 12.11
CA ARG A 34 -19.64 10.13 12.12
C ARG A 34 -21.15 9.89 12.26
N ILE A 35 -21.71 8.98 11.45
CA ILE A 35 -23.14 8.64 11.50
C ILE A 35 -23.52 8.07 12.86
N GLY A 36 -22.75 7.11 13.38
CA GLY A 36 -23.06 6.46 14.64
C GLY A 36 -22.99 7.41 15.85
N GLN A 37 -22.10 8.42 15.82
CA GLN A 37 -22.05 9.46 16.85
C GLN A 37 -23.28 10.38 16.86
N THR A 38 -23.92 10.59 15.71
CA THR A 38 -25.10 11.47 15.57
C THR A 38 -26.43 10.71 15.62
N THR A 39 -26.39 9.38 15.66
CA THR A 39 -27.59 8.54 15.62
C THR A 39 -28.16 8.36 17.02
N GLU A 40 -29.41 8.73 17.22
CA GLU A 40 -30.07 8.60 18.54
C GLU A 40 -30.53 7.17 18.84
N HIS A 41 -30.85 6.38 17.81
CA HIS A 41 -31.43 5.05 17.97
C HIS A 41 -30.35 3.97 18.17
N ASP A 42 -30.40 3.26 19.30
CA ASP A 42 -29.39 2.25 19.70
C ASP A 42 -29.17 1.15 18.68
N LEU A 43 -30.23 0.57 18.12
CA LEU A 43 -30.12 -0.42 17.04
C LEU A 43 -29.29 0.09 15.85
N MET A 44 -29.52 1.33 15.44
CA MET A 44 -28.82 1.93 14.30
C MET A 44 -27.35 2.23 14.66
N ARG A 45 -27.07 2.62 15.91
CA ARG A 45 -25.68 2.73 16.42
C ARG A 45 -24.97 1.37 16.40
N GLY A 46 -25.65 0.31 16.83
CA GLY A 46 -25.14 -1.06 16.78
C GLY A 46 -24.82 -1.53 15.36
N LEU A 47 -25.67 -1.19 14.38
CA LEU A 47 -25.41 -1.48 12.96
C LEU A 47 -24.18 -0.72 12.43
N GLN A 48 -23.98 0.54 12.81
CA GLN A 48 -22.77 1.28 12.44
C GLN A 48 -21.51 0.68 13.08
N ALA A 49 -21.60 0.22 14.33
CA ALA A 49 -20.47 -0.43 15.02
C ALA A 49 -20.08 -1.73 14.30
N ALA A 50 -21.06 -2.57 13.95
CA ALA A 50 -20.82 -3.78 13.17
C ALA A 50 -20.19 -3.48 11.80
N ARG A 51 -20.68 -2.45 11.10
CA ARG A 51 -20.12 -2.02 9.81
C ARG A 51 -18.67 -1.56 9.94
N ILE A 52 -18.33 -0.81 10.99
CA ILE A 52 -16.95 -0.38 11.25
C ILE A 52 -16.04 -1.60 11.39
N GLU A 53 -16.42 -2.56 12.22
CA GLU A 53 -15.63 -3.79 12.42
C GLU A 53 -15.49 -4.59 11.12
N GLU A 54 -16.55 -4.73 10.32
CA GLU A 54 -16.49 -5.40 9.02
C GLU A 54 -15.51 -4.72 8.05
N LEU A 55 -15.53 -3.39 7.99
CA LEU A 55 -14.63 -2.60 7.14
C LEU A 55 -13.17 -2.73 7.60
N LEU A 56 -12.92 -2.76 8.91
CA LEU A 56 -11.58 -2.95 9.47
C LEU A 56 -11.06 -4.37 9.22
N ASP A 57 -11.93 -5.39 9.31
CA ASP A 57 -11.59 -6.75 8.90
C ASP A 57 -11.34 -6.85 7.39
N SER A 58 -12.03 -6.03 6.60
CA SER A 58 -11.81 -5.90 5.16
C SER A 58 -10.41 -5.39 4.85
N LEU A 59 -9.90 -4.40 5.60
CA LEU A 59 -8.51 -3.94 5.47
C LEU A 59 -7.50 -5.06 5.72
N GLU A 60 -7.76 -5.91 6.72
CA GLU A 60 -6.91 -7.08 6.96
C GLU A 60 -6.94 -8.07 5.80
N ARG A 61 -8.12 -8.32 5.20
CA ARG A 61 -8.24 -9.16 4.01
C ARG A 61 -7.50 -8.57 2.82
N LEU A 62 -7.63 -7.26 2.57
CA LEU A 62 -6.89 -6.55 1.52
C LEU A 62 -5.37 -6.72 1.71
N SER A 63 -4.88 -6.60 2.96
CA SER A 63 -3.47 -6.81 3.28
C SER A 63 -2.95 -8.18 2.84
N LYS A 64 -3.77 -9.23 2.96
CA LYS A 64 -3.40 -10.61 2.56
C LYS A 64 -3.49 -10.81 1.05
N MET A 65 -4.50 -10.23 0.42
CA MET A 65 -4.76 -10.37 -1.03
C MET A 65 -3.80 -9.58 -1.92
N ALA A 66 -3.13 -8.56 -1.37
CA ALA A 66 -2.17 -7.73 -2.11
C ALA A 66 -0.93 -8.48 -2.59
N ALA A 67 -0.69 -9.71 -2.12
CA ALA A 67 0.44 -10.53 -2.53
C ALA A 67 0.52 -10.73 -4.06
N SER A 68 1.72 -10.58 -4.61
CA SER A 68 2.06 -10.83 -6.02
C SER A 68 3.40 -11.56 -6.09
N GLY A 69 3.42 -12.77 -6.67
CA GLY A 69 4.67 -13.49 -6.92
C GLY A 69 5.56 -13.71 -5.68
N GLY A 70 4.96 -13.83 -4.49
CA GLY A 70 5.68 -14.00 -3.21
C GLY A 70 5.97 -12.70 -2.44
N LEU A 71 5.81 -11.53 -3.07
CA LEU A 71 5.97 -10.24 -2.41
C LEU A 71 4.62 -9.71 -1.91
N ASN A 72 4.56 -9.26 -0.65
CA ASN A 72 3.39 -8.59 -0.10
C ASN A 72 3.77 -7.32 0.67
N LEU A 73 3.72 -6.20 -0.03
CA LEU A 73 4.08 -4.89 0.53
C LEU A 73 3.05 -4.31 1.50
N LEU A 74 1.89 -4.96 1.73
CA LEU A 74 0.82 -4.44 2.57
C LEU A 74 0.56 -5.26 3.84
N HIS A 75 1.18 -6.44 3.99
CA HIS A 75 0.95 -7.32 5.13
C HIS A 75 1.89 -7.07 6.32
N GLY A 76 2.93 -6.26 6.14
CA GLY A 76 3.91 -5.95 7.19
C GLY A 76 4.87 -7.08 7.58
N GLU A 77 4.74 -8.27 6.97
CA GLU A 77 5.62 -9.43 7.21
C GLU A 77 6.62 -9.68 6.07
N SER A 78 6.42 -9.05 4.91
CA SER A 78 7.37 -9.15 3.82
C SER A 78 8.59 -8.27 4.06
N ASP A 79 9.73 -8.73 3.56
CA ASP A 79 10.91 -7.88 3.41
C ASP A 79 10.64 -6.76 2.39
N SER A 80 11.48 -5.74 2.42
CA SER A 80 11.42 -4.65 1.44
C SER A 80 11.58 -5.20 0.02
N LEU A 81 10.95 -4.58 -0.97
CA LEU A 81 11.28 -4.86 -2.36
C LEU A 81 12.67 -4.29 -2.66
N TYR A 82 13.59 -5.16 -3.08
CA TYR A 82 14.93 -4.80 -3.51
C TYR A 82 15.05 -5.00 -5.02
N LEU A 83 15.50 -3.97 -5.72
CA LEU A 83 15.85 -4.06 -7.13
C LEU A 83 17.31 -3.67 -7.32
N ASP A 84 18.06 -4.58 -7.93
CA ASP A 84 19.46 -4.40 -8.31
C ASP A 84 19.52 -4.18 -9.82
N PHE A 85 20.15 -3.07 -10.21
CA PHE A 85 20.25 -2.67 -11.60
C PHE A 85 21.65 -2.95 -12.20
N GLY A 86 22.58 -3.55 -11.46
CA GLY A 86 23.83 -4.08 -12.02
C GLY A 86 24.87 -3.05 -12.49
N HIS A 87 24.63 -1.74 -12.32
CA HIS A 87 25.68 -0.73 -12.29
C HIS A 87 25.86 -0.26 -10.85
N GLU A 88 27.08 -0.44 -10.35
CA GLU A 88 27.47 -0.31 -8.95
C GLU A 88 27.15 1.09 -8.39
N ALA A 89 25.97 1.26 -7.76
CA ALA A 89 25.71 2.24 -6.69
C ALA A 89 24.24 2.28 -6.25
N PHE A 90 23.28 1.91 -7.10
CA PHE A 90 21.86 2.17 -6.83
C PHE A 90 21.04 0.89 -6.65
N ARG A 91 20.84 0.52 -5.38
CA ARG A 91 19.83 -0.44 -4.96
C ARG A 91 18.54 0.32 -4.62
N TYR A 92 17.46 0.06 -5.38
CA TYR A 92 16.17 0.61 -5.04
C TYR A 92 15.52 -0.23 -3.93
N VAL A 93 14.97 0.44 -2.91
CA VAL A 93 14.34 -0.19 -1.74
C VAL A 93 12.97 0.42 -1.48
N LEU A 94 11.93 -0.40 -1.61
CA LEU A 94 10.59 -0.05 -1.13
C LEU A 94 10.27 -0.83 0.14
N PRO A 95 10.22 -0.17 1.30
CA PRO A 95 9.80 -0.82 2.53
C PRO A 95 8.31 -1.18 2.47
N PRO A 96 7.90 -2.26 3.15
CA PRO A 96 6.50 -2.61 3.27
C PRO A 96 5.75 -1.58 4.12
N PHE A 97 4.45 -1.55 3.93
CA PHE A 97 3.48 -0.93 4.82
C PHE A 97 2.62 -2.03 5.43
N ASP A 98 2.17 -1.87 6.67
CA ASP A 98 1.30 -2.86 7.31
C ASP A 98 -0.12 -2.29 7.41
N LEU A 99 -1.03 -2.81 6.60
CA LEU A 99 -2.45 -2.45 6.62
C LEU A 99 -3.22 -3.13 7.76
N ARG A 100 -2.59 -4.05 8.51
CA ARG A 100 -3.26 -4.73 9.61
C ARG A 100 -3.52 -3.77 10.75
N ARG A 101 -4.50 -4.13 11.54
CA ARG A 101 -4.99 -3.35 12.68
C ARG A 101 -3.99 -3.23 13.84
N GLY A 102 -3.01 -4.13 13.90
CA GLY A 102 -2.04 -4.21 14.99
C GLY A 102 -1.10 -3.00 15.13
N PRO A 103 -0.30 -2.96 16.20
CA PRO A 103 0.54 -1.79 16.55
C PRO A 103 1.65 -1.51 15.52
N LYS A 104 2.06 -2.51 14.73
CA LYS A 104 3.00 -2.35 13.63
C LYS A 104 2.35 -1.77 12.36
N GLY A 105 1.03 -1.89 12.24
CA GLY A 105 0.25 -1.40 11.11
C GLY A 105 -0.53 -0.14 11.45
N LEU A 106 -1.84 -0.17 11.22
CA LEU A 106 -2.73 0.98 11.37
C LEU A 106 -2.97 1.36 12.83
N ASN A 107 -2.78 0.44 13.77
CA ASN A 107 -2.98 0.64 15.21
C ASN A 107 -4.38 1.20 15.56
N ILE A 108 -5.42 0.69 14.91
CA ILE A 108 -6.82 1.08 15.16
C ILE A 108 -7.40 0.11 16.19
N PRO A 109 -7.81 0.55 17.40
CA PRO A 109 -8.32 -0.38 18.41
C PRO A 109 -9.67 -0.99 18.00
N GLN A 110 -9.97 -2.18 18.54
CA GLN A 110 -11.29 -2.82 18.50
C GLN A 110 -12.35 -2.00 19.20
N MET A 111 -13.53 -1.91 18.59
CA MET A 111 -14.71 -1.30 19.18
C MET A 111 -15.41 -2.33 20.07
N LYS A 112 -15.27 -2.19 21.39
CA LYS A 112 -15.79 -3.13 22.38
C LYS A 112 -17.18 -2.77 22.83
N ASP A 113 -17.40 -1.49 23.16
CA ASP A 113 -18.65 -1.00 23.75
C ASP A 113 -19.51 -0.22 22.74
N GLY A 114 -19.27 -0.44 21.44
CA GLY A 114 -19.96 0.29 20.37
C GLY A 114 -19.83 1.80 20.54
N PHE A 115 -20.96 2.51 20.50
CA PHE A 115 -21.03 3.97 20.66
C PHE A 115 -21.33 4.42 22.10
N ASP A 116 -21.37 3.52 23.06
CA ASP A 116 -21.69 3.86 24.45
C ASP A 116 -20.49 4.46 25.19
N ASN A 117 -19.26 4.21 24.71
CA ASN A 117 -18.03 4.76 25.25
C ASN A 117 -17.44 5.87 24.38
N ARG A 118 -17.73 7.13 24.73
CA ARG A 118 -17.25 8.30 23.97
C ARG A 118 -15.72 8.41 23.87
N SER A 119 -14.99 7.99 24.90
CA SER A 119 -13.52 8.04 24.89
C SER A 119 -12.92 7.01 23.92
N GLU A 120 -13.52 5.82 23.87
CA GLU A 120 -13.17 4.78 22.90
C GLU A 120 -13.41 5.27 21.47
N ILE A 121 -14.60 5.82 21.20
CA ILE A 121 -14.94 6.40 19.90
C ILE A 121 -13.94 7.46 19.46
N GLN A 122 -13.57 8.38 20.35
CA GLN A 122 -12.61 9.43 20.05
C GLN A 122 -11.23 8.85 19.71
N THR A 123 -10.81 7.80 20.42
CA THR A 123 -9.55 7.09 20.16
C THR A 123 -9.58 6.40 18.79
N ILE A 124 -10.67 5.71 18.46
CA ILE A 124 -10.85 5.06 17.16
C ILE A 124 -10.84 6.11 16.04
N SER A 125 -11.59 7.21 16.18
CA SER A 125 -11.62 8.30 15.19
C SER A 125 -10.23 8.88 14.93
N GLN A 126 -9.45 9.15 15.99
CA GLN A 126 -8.08 9.64 15.85
C GLN A 126 -7.17 8.62 15.15
N ALA A 127 -7.27 7.35 15.52
CA ALA A 127 -6.51 6.28 14.90
C ALA A 127 -6.85 6.12 13.40
N VAL A 128 -8.13 6.22 13.03
CA VAL A 128 -8.59 6.17 11.64
C VAL A 128 -8.06 7.37 10.84
N SER A 129 -8.13 8.59 11.38
CA SER A 129 -7.56 9.77 10.71
C SER A 129 -6.04 9.64 10.52
N LEU A 130 -5.31 9.16 11.53
CA LEU A 130 -3.88 8.90 11.40
C LEU A 130 -3.57 7.81 10.38
N ALA A 131 -4.36 6.74 10.35
CA ALA A 131 -4.26 5.67 9.37
C ALA A 131 -4.45 6.20 7.95
N GLN A 132 -5.47 7.03 7.71
CA GLN A 132 -5.70 7.67 6.40
C GLN A 132 -4.50 8.48 5.95
N VAL A 133 -3.90 9.30 6.83
CA VAL A 133 -2.69 10.07 6.51
C VAL A 133 -1.52 9.16 6.15
N ARG A 134 -1.26 8.12 6.95
CA ARG A 134 -0.14 7.19 6.73
C ARG A 134 -0.30 6.39 5.44
N VAL A 135 -1.51 5.89 5.16
CA VAL A 135 -1.80 5.18 3.91
C VAL A 135 -1.69 6.12 2.71
N SER A 136 -2.13 7.37 2.83
CA SER A 136 -2.01 8.38 1.76
C SER A 136 -0.55 8.74 1.47
N GLN A 137 0.27 8.88 2.51
CA GLN A 137 1.72 9.09 2.36
C GLN A 137 2.40 7.90 1.68
N PHE A 138 1.99 6.68 2.03
CA PHE A 138 2.48 5.47 1.38
C PHE A 138 2.04 5.41 -0.10
N ALA A 139 0.79 5.78 -0.42
CA ALA A 139 0.29 5.87 -1.80
C ALA A 139 1.09 6.87 -2.65
N ALA A 140 1.38 8.05 -2.08
CA ALA A 140 2.19 9.08 -2.73
C ALA A 140 3.62 8.58 -2.99
N ARG A 141 4.21 7.86 -2.03
CA ARG A 141 5.51 7.23 -2.19
C ARG A 141 5.50 6.16 -3.29
N LEU A 142 4.50 5.26 -3.29
CA LEU A 142 4.33 4.25 -4.34
C LEU A 142 4.27 4.88 -5.73
N SER A 143 3.53 5.96 -5.88
CA SER A 143 3.42 6.70 -7.15
C SER A 143 4.75 7.30 -7.59
N HIS A 144 5.47 7.94 -6.66
CA HIS A 144 6.80 8.50 -6.93
C HIS A 144 7.79 7.41 -7.36
N ASP A 145 7.77 6.30 -6.64
CA ASP A 145 8.67 5.17 -6.79
C ASP A 145 8.40 4.40 -8.09
N ALA A 146 7.13 4.15 -8.44
CA ALA A 146 6.75 3.60 -9.73
C ALA A 146 7.24 4.50 -10.89
N GLY A 147 7.11 5.83 -10.75
CA GLY A 147 7.61 6.79 -11.72
C GLY A 147 9.14 6.77 -11.86
N MET A 148 9.88 6.58 -10.76
CA MET A 148 11.34 6.38 -10.80
C MET A 148 11.70 5.08 -11.54
N LEU A 149 11.04 3.98 -11.20
CA LEU A 149 11.32 2.68 -11.81
C LEU A 149 11.03 2.65 -13.31
N VAL A 150 9.96 3.30 -13.76
CA VAL A 150 9.66 3.45 -15.19
C VAL A 150 10.75 4.26 -15.91
N ARG A 151 11.24 5.34 -15.30
CA ARG A 151 12.34 6.13 -15.88
C ARG A 151 13.62 5.30 -15.95
N MET A 152 13.97 4.58 -14.89
CA MET A 152 15.14 3.71 -14.86
C MET A 152 15.04 2.59 -15.90
N ALA A 153 13.87 1.94 -16.02
CA ALA A 153 13.63 0.91 -17.04
C ALA A 153 13.91 1.45 -18.45
N LYS A 154 13.42 2.66 -18.78
CA LYS A 154 13.66 3.31 -20.08
C LYS A 154 15.12 3.66 -20.33
N THR A 155 15.85 4.12 -19.31
CA THR A 155 17.29 4.39 -19.43
C THR A 155 18.06 3.11 -19.72
N TYR A 156 17.74 2.02 -19.02
CA TYR A 156 18.35 0.71 -19.29
C TYR A 156 18.04 0.16 -20.70
N GLU A 157 16.83 0.37 -21.24
CA GLU A 157 16.53 0.00 -22.65
C GLU A 157 17.41 0.76 -23.63
N ALA A 158 17.63 2.06 -23.37
CA ALA A 158 18.48 2.90 -24.21
C ALA A 158 19.94 2.46 -24.16
N ASP A 159 20.49 2.19 -22.96
CA ASP A 159 21.89 1.78 -22.80
C ASP A 159 22.18 0.41 -23.47
N ILE A 160 21.28 -0.56 -23.35
CA ILE A 160 21.41 -1.86 -24.05
C ILE A 160 21.34 -1.68 -25.58
N SER A 161 20.49 -0.78 -26.07
CA SER A 161 20.37 -0.51 -27.50
C SER A 161 21.64 0.12 -28.06
N VAL A 162 22.30 0.97 -27.29
CA VAL A 162 23.60 1.58 -27.64
C VAL A 162 24.72 0.53 -27.61
N GLU A 163 24.81 -0.31 -26.58
CA GLU A 163 25.81 -1.40 -26.52
C GLU A 163 25.64 -2.39 -27.67
N ALA A 164 24.40 -2.71 -28.07
CA ALA A 164 24.13 -3.59 -29.21
C ALA A 164 24.51 -2.96 -30.56
N GLU A 165 24.33 -1.65 -30.73
CA GLU A 165 24.76 -0.91 -31.93
C GLU A 165 26.30 -0.80 -32.01
N GLU A 166 26.99 -0.52 -30.90
CA GLU A 166 28.45 -0.46 -30.85
C GLU A 166 29.11 -1.83 -31.12
N SER A 167 28.52 -2.91 -30.59
CA SER A 167 28.97 -4.28 -30.85
C SER A 167 28.89 -4.66 -32.34
N HIS A 168 27.81 -4.24 -33.02
CA HIS A 168 27.62 -4.48 -34.45
C HIS A 168 28.52 -3.62 -35.36
N ILE A 169 28.99 -2.47 -34.87
CA ILE A 169 29.95 -1.63 -35.60
C ILE A 169 31.37 -2.22 -35.48
N SER A 170 31.73 -2.77 -34.32
CA SER A 170 33.03 -3.42 -34.11
C SER A 170 33.21 -4.72 -34.92
N GLU A 171 32.17 -5.56 -35.04
CA GLU A 171 32.25 -6.82 -35.82
C GLU A 171 32.30 -6.62 -37.35
N ARG A 172 32.02 -5.41 -37.85
CA ARG A 172 32.11 -5.07 -39.28
C ARG A 172 33.43 -4.42 -39.67
N ALA A 173 34.29 -4.10 -38.70
CA ALA A 173 35.56 -3.43 -38.91
C ALA A 173 36.78 -4.38 -38.91
N ASP A 174 36.57 -5.67 -38.64
CA ASP A 174 37.55 -6.76 -38.76
C ASP A 174 37.31 -7.60 -40.03
#